data_AF-A0A540MHE0-F1
#
_entry.id   AF-A0A540MHE0-F1
#
_cell.length_a   1.000
_cell.length_b   1.000
_cell.length_c   1.000
_cell.angle_alpha   90.00
_cell.angle_beta   90.00
_cell.angle_gamma   90.00
#
_symmetry.space_group_name_H-M   'P 1'
#
loop_
_entity.id
_entity.type
_entity.pdbx_description
1 polymer ?
#
loop_
_entity_poly.entity_id
_entity_poly.type
_entity_poly.pdbx_seq_one_letter_code
_entity_poly.pdbx_strand_id
1 'polypeptide(L)'
;MQTKRTKKAGIVGKYGTRYGASLRKQIKKMEVCQHSKYFYGSVGSTPLSVRLLEYGGAKTGKVKAGGAYMLNTSSAVTVRSTIRRLREQTES
;
A
#
# COMPACT_ATOMS: atom_id res chain seq x y z
N MET A 1 1.00 25.91 14.67
CA MET A 1 -0.28 25.61 14.00
C MET A 1 0.03 25.20 12.55
N GLN A 2 -0.24 23.96 12.12
CA GLN A 2 0.06 23.53 10.75
C GLN A 2 -1.11 23.90 9.83
N THR A 3 -0.86 24.74 8.82
CA THR A 3 -1.88 25.21 7.89
C THR A 3 -2.11 24.22 6.75
N LYS A 4 -3.38 24.07 6.34
CA LYS A 4 -3.75 23.19 5.22
C LYS A 4 -3.29 23.80 3.90
N ARG A 5 -2.25 23.22 3.29
CA ARG A 5 -1.62 23.75 2.07
C ARG A 5 -2.44 23.60 0.79
N THR A 6 -3.28 22.57 0.68
CA THR A 6 -4.07 22.33 -0.54
C THR A 6 -5.51 21.91 -0.23
N LYS A 7 -6.47 22.35 -1.05
CA LYS A 7 -7.87 21.91 -0.96
C LYS A 7 -8.07 20.54 -1.61
N LYS A 8 -7.54 20.32 -2.83
CA LYS A 8 -7.80 19.13 -3.65
C LYS A 8 -6.56 18.37 -4.10
N ALA A 9 -5.46 19.07 -4.43
CA ALA A 9 -4.28 18.46 -5.04
C ALA A 9 -3.56 17.46 -4.13
N GLY A 10 -3.19 17.82 -2.89
CA GLY A 10 -2.40 16.94 -2.03
C GLY A 10 -1.04 16.59 -2.66
N ILE A 11 -0.64 15.33 -2.58
CA ILE A 11 0.67 14.82 -3.07
C ILE A 11 0.91 15.08 -4.57
N VAL A 12 -0.14 15.10 -5.39
CA VAL A 12 -0.03 15.38 -6.84
C VAL A 12 0.19 16.87 -7.16
N GLY A 13 0.30 17.74 -6.15
CA GLY A 13 0.71 19.13 -6.33
C GLY A 13 2.06 19.29 -7.02
N LYS A 14 2.95 18.30 -6.90
CA LYS A 14 4.25 18.24 -7.60
C LYS A 14 4.15 18.29 -9.13
N TYR A 15 3.00 17.93 -9.70
CA TYR A 15 2.79 17.95 -11.15
C TYR A 15 2.29 19.31 -11.68
N GLY A 16 1.91 20.26 -10.80
CA GLY A 16 1.44 21.58 -11.21
C GLY A 16 0.18 21.52 -12.06
N THR A 17 0.17 22.17 -13.23
CA THR A 17 -0.93 22.19 -14.21
C THR A 17 -0.84 21.07 -15.26
N ARG A 18 0.22 20.28 -15.25
CA ARG A 18 0.48 19.22 -16.25
C ARG A 18 -0.48 18.02 -16.12
N TYR A 19 -0.67 17.30 -17.23
CA TYR A 19 -1.39 16.02 -17.35
C TYR A 19 -2.92 16.06 -17.13
N GLY A 20 -3.49 17.22 -16.79
CA GLY A 20 -4.94 17.36 -16.60
C GLY A 20 -5.48 16.73 -15.30
N ALA A 21 -6.75 17.02 -15.00
CA ALA A 21 -7.34 16.67 -13.71
C ALA A 21 -7.63 15.16 -13.55
N SER A 22 -8.02 14.47 -14.63
CA SER A 22 -8.39 13.05 -14.57
C SER A 22 -7.19 12.17 -14.18
N LEU A 23 -6.08 12.32 -14.91
CA LEU A 23 -4.85 11.55 -14.65
C LEU A 23 -4.31 11.81 -13.23
N ARG A 24 -4.30 13.08 -12.79
CA ARG A 24 -3.87 13.42 -11.44
C ARG A 24 -4.75 12.83 -10.34
N LYS A 25 -6.06 12.67 -10.56
CA LYS A 25 -6.95 12.03 -9.58
C LYS A 25 -6.63 10.54 -9.42
N GLN A 26 -6.31 9.84 -10.52
CA GLN A 26 -5.91 8.43 -10.48
C GLN A 26 -4.55 8.26 -9.79
N ILE A 27 -3.54 9.04 -10.21
CA ILE A 27 -2.19 9.00 -9.63
C ILE A 27 -2.21 9.34 -8.14
N LYS A 28 -3.04 10.30 -7.71
CA LYS A 28 -3.18 10.63 -6.29
C LYS A 28 -3.52 9.42 -5.43
N LYS A 29 -4.41 8.53 -5.89
CA LYS A 29 -4.77 7.31 -5.15
C LYS A 29 -3.57 6.37 -5.04
N MET A 30 -2.87 6.14 -6.16
CA MET A 30 -1.71 5.24 -6.21
C MET A 30 -0.55 5.76 -5.35
N GLU A 31 -0.24 7.05 -5.43
CA GLU A 31 0.86 7.66 -4.68
C GLU A 31 0.57 7.71 -3.18
N VAL A 32 -0.67 7.99 -2.77
CA VAL A 32 -1.04 7.96 -1.34
C VAL A 32 -0.86 6.55 -0.78
N CYS A 33 -1.32 5.52 -1.48
CA CYS A 33 -1.15 4.14 -1.04
C CYS A 33 0.35 3.75 -0.95
N GLN A 34 1.15 4.15 -1.95
CA GLN A 34 2.59 3.84 -1.97
C GLN A 34 3.38 4.55 -0.85
N HIS A 35 3.03 5.80 -0.52
CA HIS A 35 3.73 6.55 0.54
C HIS A 35 3.11 6.30 1.94
N SER A 36 2.05 5.50 2.01
CA SER A 36 1.43 5.11 3.28
C SER A 36 2.31 4.11 4.02
N LYS A 37 2.32 4.26 5.35
CA LYS A 37 3.02 3.37 6.27
C LYS A 37 2.06 2.28 6.73
N TYR A 38 2.37 1.02 6.45
CA TYR A 38 1.53 -0.12 6.85
C TYR A 38 2.02 -0.76 8.15
N PHE A 39 1.10 -1.16 9.02
CA PHE A 39 1.41 -1.87 10.26
C PHE A 39 1.35 -3.40 10.04
N TYR A 40 2.30 -4.11 10.64
CA TYR A 40 2.33 -5.58 10.64
C TYR A 40 1.78 -6.12 11.96
N GLY A 41 0.81 -7.03 11.88
CA GLY A 41 -0.01 -7.47 13.03
C GLY A 41 0.59 -8.52 13.96
N SER A 42 1.90 -8.81 13.94
CA SER A 42 2.47 -9.84 14.83
C SER A 42 3.62 -9.41 15.73
N VAL A 43 4.24 -8.23 15.53
CA VAL A 43 5.28 -7.70 16.42
C VAL A 43 5.28 -6.17 16.33
N GLY A 44 5.13 -5.51 17.48
CA GLY A 44 5.45 -4.10 17.77
C GLY A 44 5.78 -3.18 16.58
N SER A 45 4.73 -2.77 15.86
CA SER A 45 4.58 -1.51 15.12
C SER A 45 5.86 -0.86 14.56
N THR A 46 6.37 -1.39 13.45
CA THR A 46 7.27 -0.63 12.57
C THR A 46 6.53 -0.30 11.28
N PRO A 47 6.49 0.97 10.87
CA PRO A 47 5.81 1.35 9.64
C PRO A 47 6.55 0.79 8.42
N LEU A 48 5.88 -0.04 7.63
CA LEU A 48 6.38 -0.57 6.37
C LEU A 48 6.16 0.44 5.25
N SER A 49 7.19 0.75 4.46
CA SER A 49 7.08 1.56 3.25
C SER A 49 7.08 0.68 2.00
N VAL A 50 6.25 1.05 1.04
CA VAL A 50 6.02 0.35 -0.21
C VAL A 50 7.12 0.70 -1.22
N ARG A 51 8.15 -0.13 -1.39
CA ARG A 51 9.17 0.07 -2.45
C ARG A 51 9.10 -1.06 -3.48
N LEU A 52 8.47 -0.75 -4.61
CA LEU A 52 8.38 -1.41 -5.93
C LEU A 52 8.44 -2.94 -6.12
N LEU A 53 9.06 -3.73 -5.25
CA LEU A 53 8.96 -5.19 -5.26
C LEU A 53 9.40 -5.83 -3.92
N GLU A 54 9.89 -5.03 -2.97
CA GLU A 54 10.47 -5.48 -1.70
C GLU A 54 10.09 -4.50 -0.57
N TYR A 55 9.26 -4.96 0.36
CA TYR A 55 8.88 -4.16 1.53
C TYR A 55 9.89 -4.40 2.65
N GLY A 56 10.97 -3.64 2.67
CA GLY A 56 11.94 -3.65 3.78
C GLY A 56 11.33 -3.04 5.03
N GLY A 57 11.04 -3.87 6.04
CA GLY A 57 10.73 -3.37 7.38
C GLY A 57 11.96 -2.65 7.95
N ALA A 58 11.89 -1.32 8.04
CA ALA A 58 13.01 -0.44 8.41
C ALA A 58 13.70 -0.78 9.74
N LYS A 59 13.09 -1.63 10.60
CA LYS A 59 13.72 -2.10 11.84
C LYS A 59 13.75 -3.62 12.04
N THR A 60 13.02 -4.41 11.24
CA THR A 60 12.90 -5.87 11.44
C THR A 60 13.52 -6.68 10.31
N GLY A 61 13.97 -6.05 9.21
CA GLY A 61 14.64 -6.73 8.10
C GLY A 61 13.79 -7.74 7.32
N LYS A 62 12.54 -7.97 7.73
CA LYS A 62 11.62 -8.89 7.06
C LYS A 62 11.09 -8.23 5.79
N VAL A 63 11.52 -8.76 4.64
CA VAL A 63 11.00 -8.39 3.33
C VAL A 63 9.82 -9.28 2.99
N LYS A 64 8.67 -8.69 2.65
CA LYS A 64 7.52 -9.42 2.08
C LYS A 64 7.24 -8.94 0.68
N ALA A 65 6.97 -9.86 -0.23
CA ALA A 65 6.41 -9.53 -1.54
C ALA A 65 4.95 -9.10 -1.37
N GLY A 66 4.56 -8.04 -2.06
CA GLY A 66 3.21 -7.46 -2.01
C GLY A 66 2.83 -6.84 -3.36
N GLY A 67 1.72 -6.11 -3.41
CA GLY A 67 1.32 -5.38 -4.61
C GLY A 67 2.23 -4.19 -4.90
N ALA A 68 2.14 -3.65 -6.12
CA ALA A 68 2.98 -2.52 -6.56
C ALA A 68 2.77 -1.23 -5.75
N TYR A 69 1.51 -0.95 -5.36
CA TYR A 69 1.13 0.27 -4.63
C TYR A 69 0.49 -0.01 -3.27
N MET A 70 0.16 -1.26 -2.97
CA MET A 70 -0.55 -1.68 -1.75
C MET A 70 0.07 -2.98 -1.23
N LEU A 71 0.25 -3.07 0.09
CA LEU A 71 0.83 -4.25 0.75
C LEU A 71 0.06 -5.53 0.41
N ASN A 72 -1.27 -5.48 0.49
CA ASN A 72 -2.16 -6.58 0.17
C ASN A 72 -3.10 -6.15 -0.96
N THR A 73 -3.06 -6.89 -2.08
CA THR A 73 -4.07 -6.75 -3.14
C THR A 73 -5.32 -7.55 -2.77
N SER A 74 -6.49 -7.11 -3.25
CA SER A 74 -7.77 -7.82 -3.01
C SER A 74 -7.71 -9.27 -3.51
N SER A 75 -7.17 -9.48 -4.71
CA SER A 75 -6.99 -10.82 -5.27
C SER A 75 -6.05 -11.70 -4.44
N ALA A 76 -4.98 -11.15 -3.88
CA ALA A 76 -4.10 -11.92 -3.01
C ALA A 76 -4.79 -12.32 -1.69
N VAL A 77 -5.66 -11.45 -1.15
CA VAL A 77 -6.44 -11.76 0.04
C VAL A 77 -7.41 -12.91 -0.24
N THR A 78 -8.13 -12.87 -1.36
CA THR A 78 -9.09 -13.92 -1.73
C THR A 78 -8.40 -15.25 -2.02
N VAL A 79 -7.27 -15.24 -2.72
CA VAL A 79 -6.48 -16.46 -2.97
C VAL A 79 -6.02 -17.10 -1.66
N ARG A 80 -5.55 -16.30 -0.70
CA ARG A 80 -5.16 -16.82 0.63
C ARG A 80 -6.32 -17.47 1.36
N SER A 81 -7.52 -16.87 1.34
CA SER A 81 -8.70 -17.48 1.96
C SER A 81 -9.13 -18.77 1.26
N THR A 82 -9.07 -18.81 -0.08
CA THR A 82 -9.42 -20.01 -0.85
C THR A 82 -8.46 -21.15 -0.58
N ILE A 83 -7.15 -20.89 -0.58
CA ILE A 83 -6.13 -21.90 -0.26
C ILE A 83 -6.34 -22.44 1.16
N ARG A 84 -6.62 -21.57 2.14
CA ARG A 84 -6.87 -22.01 3.51
C ARG A 84 -8.05 -22.98 3.58
N ARG A 85 -9.17 -22.63 2.96
CA ARG A 85 -10.36 -23.47 2.89
C ARG A 85 -10.08 -24.83 2.23
N LEU A 86 -9.31 -24.85 1.15
CA LEU A 86 -8.95 -26.10 0.45
C LEU A 86 -8.04 -27.01 1.30
N ARG A 87 -7.11 -26.44 2.08
CA ARG A 87 -6.27 -27.21 3.00
C ARG A 87 -7.09 -27.83 4.13
N GLU A 88 -7.96 -27.05 4.76
CA GLU A 88 -8.89 -27.52 5.80
C GLU A 88 -9.76 -28.69 5.30
N GLN A 89 -10.19 -28.65 4.03
CA GLN A 89 -10.96 -29.74 3.39
C GLN A 89 -10.15 -31.00 3.06
N THR A 90 -8.83 -30.90 2.92
CA THR A 90 -7.97 -32.02 2.52
C THR A 90 -7.32 -32.71 3.72
N GLU A 91 -7.15 -31.98 4.83
CA GLU A 91 -6.54 -32.45 6.07
C GLU A 91 -7.56 -32.90 7.12
N SER A 92 -8.87 -32.85 6.80
CA SER A 92 -9.97 -33.48 7.57
C SER A 92 -10.25 -34.88 7.05
#